data_AF-A0A4Y9MC91-F1
#
_entry.id   AF-A0A4Y9MC91-F1
#
_cell.length_a   1.000
_cell.length_b   1.000
_cell.length_c   1.000
_cell.angle_alpha   90.00
_cell.angle_beta   90.00
_cell.angle_gamma   90.00
#
_symmetry.space_group_name_H-M   'P 1'
#
loop_
_entity.id
_entity.type
_entity.pdbx_description
1 polymer ?
#
loop_
_entity_poly.entity_id
_entity_poly.type
_entity_poly.pdbx_seq_one_letter_code
_entity_poly.pdbx_strand_id
1 'polypeptide(L)'
;PTGLEHADLVLDGIVGIGGRGGLRPPAVALVERAAAGPGLMVAVDVPSGVDASTGAVHGTAFPAQHTVTFGALKTGLVVGDGRGYAGEVHLVDIGLDLPPADTHQLTDADAVARIRPPASDDDKYSQGVVGVVAGSSVYPGAAVLCTGAALRTRPGLVRYAGTAAAGVRAAWPEAIVTEGRPGDAGRVQSWVVGPGMGTDDDAHSVLAEVLASDLPVLVDADALTMAARDPDLVRRRQAPTVLTPHDREFARFGFEVGADRVGGARRLAADLGAVVLLKGDATVVAAPDGAAYVNATGTPWLATAGTGDVLSGIVGALLATGLPADEAAAVAAHVHGRVGQLAAEGGPLIAGDLVRRLPATLARLRGAPAGRLGD
;
A
#
# COMPACT_ATOMS: atom_id res chain seq x y z
N PRO A 1 -38.72 -7.06 -26.56
CA PRO A 1 -37.58 -6.22 -26.99
C PRO A 1 -37.25 -5.18 -25.92
N THR A 2 -36.12 -5.33 -25.21
CA THR A 2 -35.78 -4.50 -24.04
C THR A 2 -35.11 -3.17 -24.41
N GLY A 3 -35.03 -2.80 -25.69
CA GLY A 3 -34.38 -1.56 -26.16
C GLY A 3 -32.85 -1.53 -26.02
N LEU A 4 -32.29 -2.35 -25.12
CA LEU A 4 -30.86 -2.41 -24.77
C LEU A 4 -29.91 -2.56 -25.98
N GLU A 5 -30.31 -3.31 -27.00
CA GLU A 5 -29.51 -3.57 -28.20
C GLU A 5 -29.26 -2.32 -29.06
N HIS A 6 -30.04 -1.26 -28.85
CA HIS A 6 -29.95 0.02 -29.56
C HIS A 6 -29.75 1.20 -28.60
N ALA A 7 -29.47 0.94 -27.32
CA ALA A 7 -29.29 1.99 -26.34
C ALA A 7 -27.86 2.56 -26.42
N ASP A 8 -27.74 3.88 -26.51
CA ASP A 8 -26.46 4.58 -26.43
C ASP A 8 -25.94 4.69 -24.98
N LEU A 9 -26.85 4.59 -24.00
CA LEU A 9 -26.56 4.67 -22.56
C LEU A 9 -27.42 3.66 -21.81
N VAL A 10 -26.79 2.90 -20.91
CA VAL A 10 -27.46 1.97 -19.99
C VAL A 10 -27.17 2.41 -18.56
N LEU A 11 -28.24 2.73 -17.84
CA LEU A 11 -28.19 3.06 -16.42
C LEU A 11 -28.55 1.82 -15.59
N ASP A 12 -27.61 1.36 -14.77
CA ASP A 12 -27.86 0.30 -13.81
C ASP A 12 -28.40 0.87 -12.50
N GLY A 13 -29.68 0.57 -12.25
CA GLY A 13 -30.36 0.79 -10.98
C GLY A 13 -31.10 -0.46 -10.51
N ILE A 14 -30.57 -1.66 -10.82
CA ILE A 14 -31.24 -2.92 -10.47
C ILE A 14 -31.15 -3.17 -8.95
N VAL A 15 -29.95 -3.06 -8.37
CA VAL A 15 -29.68 -3.25 -6.93
C VAL A 15 -28.53 -2.33 -6.49
N GLY A 16 -28.73 -1.56 -5.41
CA GLY A 16 -27.68 -0.76 -4.77
C GLY A 16 -27.12 -1.39 -3.49
N ILE A 17 -26.80 -0.58 -2.47
CA ILE A 17 -26.22 -1.03 -1.18
C ILE A 17 -27.03 -2.07 -0.39
N GLY A 18 -28.32 -2.24 -0.69
CA GLY A 18 -29.18 -3.27 -0.07
C GLY A 18 -29.01 -4.67 -0.68
N GLY A 19 -28.22 -4.79 -1.75
CA GLY A 19 -27.93 -6.06 -2.41
C GLY A 19 -27.12 -7.01 -1.53
N ARG A 20 -27.46 -8.29 -1.57
CA ARG A 20 -26.73 -9.36 -0.89
C ARG A 20 -26.60 -10.54 -1.85
N GLY A 21 -25.39 -11.12 -1.93
CA GLY A 21 -25.13 -12.27 -2.78
C GLY A 21 -25.19 -11.94 -4.28
N GLY A 22 -25.41 -12.96 -5.11
CA GLY A 22 -25.47 -12.82 -6.56
C GLY A 22 -26.78 -12.26 -7.09
N LEU A 23 -26.75 -11.73 -8.31
CA LEU A 23 -27.96 -11.29 -9.00
C LEU A 23 -28.93 -12.45 -9.26
N ARG A 24 -30.23 -12.17 -9.18
CA ARG A 24 -31.27 -13.14 -9.55
C ARG A 24 -31.25 -13.39 -11.06
N PRO A 25 -31.66 -14.58 -11.55
CA PRO A 25 -31.56 -14.93 -12.97
C PRO A 25 -32.15 -13.90 -13.96
N PRO A 26 -33.30 -13.24 -13.69
CA PRO A 26 -33.81 -12.20 -14.60
C PRO A 26 -32.89 -10.97 -14.70
N ALA A 27 -32.22 -10.59 -13.61
CA ALA A 27 -31.26 -9.49 -13.60
C ALA A 27 -29.98 -9.88 -14.33
N VAL A 28 -29.48 -11.11 -14.14
CA VAL A 28 -28.33 -11.66 -14.88
C VAL A 28 -28.57 -11.54 -16.39
N ALA A 29 -29.73 -11.99 -16.88
CA ALA A 29 -30.07 -11.91 -18.30
C ALA A 29 -30.14 -10.47 -18.84
N LEU A 30 -30.50 -9.48 -18.01
CA LEU A 30 -30.48 -8.07 -18.40
C LEU A 30 -29.05 -7.53 -18.47
N VAL A 31 -28.21 -7.85 -17.49
CA VAL A 31 -26.80 -7.45 -17.44
C VAL A 31 -26.04 -8.01 -18.64
N GLU A 32 -26.19 -9.30 -18.94
CA GLU A 32 -25.52 -9.94 -20.07
C GLU A 32 -25.90 -9.31 -21.41
N ARG A 33 -27.18 -8.94 -21.57
CA ARG A 33 -27.66 -8.27 -22.78
C ARG A 33 -27.19 -6.82 -22.87
N ALA A 34 -27.11 -6.11 -21.74
CA ALA A 34 -26.56 -4.76 -21.69
C ALA A 34 -25.07 -4.76 -22.07
N ALA A 35 -24.29 -5.68 -21.50
CA ALA A 35 -22.86 -5.81 -21.75
C ALA A 35 -22.51 -6.21 -23.20
N ALA A 36 -23.44 -6.88 -23.90
CA ALA A 36 -23.31 -7.20 -25.32
C ALA A 36 -23.72 -6.05 -26.27
N GLY A 37 -24.36 -5.00 -25.73
CA GLY A 37 -24.80 -3.84 -26.50
C GLY A 37 -23.71 -2.78 -26.70
N PRO A 38 -23.97 -1.75 -27.53
CA PRO A 38 -23.01 -0.67 -27.79
C PRO A 38 -23.02 0.45 -26.73
N GLY A 39 -23.98 0.42 -25.81
CA GLY A 39 -24.25 1.53 -24.90
C GLY A 39 -23.18 1.73 -23.83
N LEU A 40 -22.93 3.00 -23.47
CA LEU A 40 -22.13 3.36 -22.32
C LEU A 40 -22.77 2.79 -21.05
N MET A 41 -22.02 2.05 -20.26
CA MET A 41 -22.54 1.39 -19.05
C MET A 41 -22.24 2.23 -17.81
N VAL A 42 -23.30 2.71 -17.15
CA VAL A 42 -23.17 3.57 -15.95
C VAL A 42 -23.95 2.97 -14.79
N ALA A 43 -23.27 2.72 -13.67
CA ALA A 43 -23.90 2.27 -12.45
C ALA A 43 -24.35 3.43 -11.56
N VAL A 44 -25.54 3.29 -10.97
CA VAL A 44 -26.06 4.20 -9.96
C VAL A 44 -25.74 3.63 -8.58
N ASP A 45 -24.98 4.37 -7.81
CA ASP A 45 -24.45 4.05 -6.47
C ASP A 45 -23.38 2.96 -6.42
N VAL A 46 -23.73 1.73 -6.80
CA VAL A 46 -22.84 0.56 -6.82
C VAL A 46 -23.25 -0.33 -8.00
N PRO A 47 -22.32 -0.89 -8.80
CA PRO A 47 -22.68 -1.83 -9.85
C PRO A 47 -23.44 -3.03 -9.28
N SER A 48 -24.61 -3.31 -9.84
CA SER A 48 -25.48 -4.40 -9.41
C SER A 48 -24.74 -5.72 -9.45
N GLY A 49 -24.75 -6.44 -8.32
CA GLY A 49 -24.02 -7.71 -8.15
C GLY A 49 -22.67 -7.58 -7.45
N VAL A 50 -22.21 -6.35 -7.17
CA VAL A 50 -21.08 -6.07 -6.29
C VAL A 50 -21.56 -5.86 -4.85
N ASP A 51 -20.95 -6.55 -3.89
CA ASP A 51 -21.18 -6.26 -2.47
C ASP A 51 -20.51 -4.92 -2.10
N ALA A 52 -21.31 -3.95 -1.66
CA ALA A 52 -20.85 -2.58 -1.39
C ALA A 52 -19.81 -2.48 -0.26
N SER A 53 -19.76 -3.45 0.65
CA SER A 53 -18.87 -3.41 1.82
C SER A 53 -17.53 -4.12 1.55
N THR A 54 -17.57 -5.20 0.77
CA THR A 54 -16.42 -6.10 0.59
C THR A 54 -15.82 -6.06 -0.81
N GLY A 55 -16.59 -5.61 -1.81
CA GLY A 55 -16.22 -5.70 -3.22
C GLY A 55 -16.33 -7.13 -3.76
N ALA A 56 -16.89 -8.07 -3.01
CA ALA A 56 -17.10 -9.43 -3.48
C ALA A 56 -18.13 -9.46 -4.63
N VAL A 57 -17.88 -10.29 -5.63
CA VAL A 57 -18.81 -10.56 -6.73
C VAL A 57 -19.17 -12.04 -6.73
N HIS A 58 -20.47 -12.33 -6.68
CA HIS A 58 -21.00 -13.69 -6.68
C HIS A 58 -21.73 -13.97 -8.00
N GLY A 59 -20.99 -14.48 -8.99
CA GLY A 59 -21.51 -14.71 -10.34
C GLY A 59 -21.40 -13.46 -11.20
N THR A 60 -22.52 -12.99 -11.75
CA THR A 60 -22.56 -11.85 -12.67
C THR A 60 -22.74 -10.53 -11.92
N ALA A 61 -21.92 -9.53 -12.25
CA ALA A 61 -22.09 -8.15 -11.85
C ALA A 61 -22.14 -7.22 -13.07
N PHE A 62 -22.76 -6.05 -12.92
CA PHE A 62 -22.86 -5.04 -13.97
C PHE A 62 -21.47 -4.44 -14.25
N PRO A 63 -20.93 -4.54 -15.47
CA PRO A 63 -19.59 -4.06 -15.79
C PRO A 63 -19.61 -2.57 -16.12
N ALA A 64 -19.67 -1.72 -15.11
CA ALA A 64 -19.75 -0.27 -15.31
C ALA A 64 -18.44 0.30 -15.88
N GLN A 65 -18.59 1.26 -16.80
CA GLN A 65 -17.50 2.14 -17.24
C GLN A 65 -17.40 3.37 -16.33
N HIS A 66 -18.53 3.80 -15.79
CA HIS A 66 -18.61 4.84 -14.76
C HIS A 66 -19.57 4.41 -13.66
N THR A 67 -19.23 4.72 -12.40
CA THR A 67 -20.16 4.56 -11.26
C THR A 67 -20.37 5.93 -10.62
N VAL A 68 -21.62 6.37 -10.50
CA VAL A 68 -21.97 7.60 -9.77
C VAL A 68 -22.44 7.20 -8.38
N THR A 69 -21.60 7.43 -7.36
CA THR A 69 -21.89 7.07 -5.96
C THR A 69 -22.18 8.30 -5.10
N PHE A 70 -23.00 8.12 -4.07
CA PHE A 70 -23.57 9.25 -3.31
C PHE A 70 -23.12 9.28 -1.86
N GLY A 71 -22.80 10.46 -1.34
CA GLY A 71 -22.50 10.74 0.07
C GLY A 71 -21.11 10.26 0.50
N ALA A 72 -20.79 8.99 0.31
CA ALA A 72 -19.47 8.43 0.56
C ALA A 72 -19.09 7.35 -0.46
N LEU A 73 -17.79 7.16 -0.60
CA LEU A 73 -17.21 6.08 -1.39
C LEU A 73 -17.42 4.75 -0.66
N LYS A 74 -18.11 3.81 -1.30
CA LYS A 74 -18.32 2.46 -0.75
C LYS A 74 -17.05 1.64 -0.95
N THR A 75 -16.63 0.92 0.10
CA THR A 75 -15.41 0.12 0.09
C THR A 75 -15.35 -0.86 -1.10
N GLY A 76 -16.48 -1.48 -1.45
CA GLY A 76 -16.57 -2.43 -2.56
C GLY A 76 -16.36 -1.84 -3.95
N LEU A 77 -16.33 -0.51 -4.10
CA LEU A 77 -15.98 0.16 -5.36
C LEU A 77 -14.47 0.26 -5.59
N VAL A 78 -13.67 0.06 -4.54
CA VAL A 78 -12.22 0.31 -4.59
C VAL A 78 -11.36 -0.88 -4.17
N VAL A 79 -11.97 -1.97 -3.72
CA VAL A 79 -11.30 -3.21 -3.32
C VAL A 79 -11.97 -4.43 -3.95
N GLY A 80 -11.26 -5.55 -3.95
CA GLY A 80 -11.79 -6.84 -4.43
C GLY A 80 -12.14 -6.81 -5.92
N ASP A 81 -12.98 -7.76 -6.33
CA ASP A 81 -13.42 -7.86 -7.72
C ASP A 81 -14.28 -6.65 -8.14
N GLY A 82 -15.04 -6.08 -7.21
CA GLY A 82 -15.93 -4.93 -7.41
C GLY A 82 -15.23 -3.71 -7.98
N ARG A 83 -13.95 -3.49 -7.63
CA ARG A 83 -13.09 -2.47 -8.26
C ARG A 83 -13.03 -2.61 -9.79
N GLY A 84 -12.97 -3.84 -10.30
CA GLY A 84 -12.94 -4.12 -11.74
C GLY A 84 -14.27 -3.87 -12.44
N TYR A 85 -15.39 -3.86 -11.69
CA TYR A 85 -16.73 -3.60 -12.20
C TYR A 85 -17.17 -2.13 -12.02
N ALA A 86 -16.44 -1.34 -11.22
CA ALA A 86 -16.83 0.02 -10.86
C ALA A 86 -16.48 1.07 -11.93
N GLY A 87 -15.51 0.79 -12.80
CA GLY A 87 -15.01 1.77 -13.77
C GLY A 87 -14.47 3.03 -13.09
N GLU A 88 -14.69 4.19 -13.69
CA GLU A 88 -14.37 5.48 -13.07
C GLU A 88 -15.48 5.85 -12.06
N VAL A 89 -15.09 6.05 -10.80
CA VAL A 89 -16.03 6.34 -9.71
C VAL A 89 -16.14 7.85 -9.48
N HIS A 90 -17.36 8.35 -9.58
CA HIS A 90 -17.74 9.74 -9.35
C HIS A 90 -18.47 9.86 -8.02
N LEU A 91 -17.85 10.49 -7.03
CA LEU A 91 -18.48 10.75 -5.73
C LEU A 91 -19.28 12.06 -5.80
N VAL A 92 -20.59 11.98 -5.59
CA VAL A 92 -21.51 13.12 -5.53
C VAL A 92 -21.93 13.35 -4.09
N ASP A 93 -21.63 14.54 -3.57
CA ASP A 93 -22.18 14.98 -2.30
C ASP A 93 -23.66 15.31 -2.46
N ILE A 94 -24.48 14.73 -1.59
CA ILE A 94 -25.93 14.89 -1.55
C ILE A 94 -26.41 15.45 -0.20
N GLY A 95 -25.50 15.98 0.62
CA GLY A 95 -25.81 16.62 1.89
C GLY A 95 -26.19 15.65 3.01
N LEU A 96 -25.54 14.48 3.07
CA LEU A 96 -25.76 13.49 4.13
C LEU A 96 -24.81 13.71 5.31
N ASP A 97 -25.36 13.66 6.52
CA ASP A 97 -24.58 13.55 7.75
C ASP A 97 -24.23 12.07 7.98
N LEU A 98 -22.97 11.71 7.74
CA LEU A 98 -22.47 10.35 7.87
C LEU A 98 -21.70 10.14 9.19
N PRO A 99 -21.73 8.93 9.77
CA PRO A 99 -20.87 8.60 10.90
C PRO A 99 -19.39 8.60 10.48
N PRO A 100 -18.44 8.64 11.43
CA PRO A 100 -17.03 8.46 11.13
C PRO A 100 -16.80 7.17 10.32
N ALA A 101 -16.02 7.29 9.25
CA ALA A 101 -15.65 6.13 8.43
C ALA A 101 -14.65 5.25 9.19
N ASP A 102 -14.77 3.93 9.02
CA ASP A 102 -13.81 2.95 9.51
C ASP A 102 -12.75 2.58 8.46
N THR A 103 -12.96 3.03 7.22
CA THR A 103 -12.18 2.70 6.03
C THR A 103 -12.00 3.98 5.21
N HIS A 104 -10.76 4.29 4.86
CA HIS A 104 -10.40 5.54 4.22
C HIS A 104 -9.67 5.30 2.89
N GLN A 105 -9.69 6.31 2.03
CA GLN A 105 -8.85 6.36 0.85
C GLN A 105 -8.14 7.70 0.83
N LEU A 106 -6.82 7.69 0.72
CA LEU A 106 -6.03 8.92 0.66
C LEU A 106 -6.12 9.52 -0.74
N THR A 107 -6.31 10.83 -0.80
CA THR A 107 -6.03 11.63 -2.00
C THR A 107 -4.55 12.01 -2.06
N ASP A 108 -4.12 12.57 -3.20
CA ASP A 108 -2.78 13.14 -3.34
C ASP A 108 -2.52 14.25 -2.31
N ALA A 109 -3.55 15.06 -2.01
CA ALA A 109 -3.47 16.12 -1.01
C ALA A 109 -3.32 15.53 0.41
N ASP A 110 -4.06 14.48 0.73
CA ASP A 110 -3.97 13.80 2.03
C ASP A 110 -2.59 13.20 2.27
N ALA A 111 -2.02 12.55 1.24
CA ALA A 111 -0.70 11.94 1.31
C ALA A 111 0.38 13.00 1.52
N VAL A 112 0.34 14.10 0.76
CA VAL A 112 1.34 15.17 0.86
C VAL A 112 1.25 15.95 2.15
N ALA A 113 0.05 16.20 2.67
CA ALA A 113 -0.13 16.88 3.95
C ALA A 113 0.61 16.17 5.10
N ARG A 114 0.76 14.84 5.01
CA ARG A 114 1.48 13.99 5.97
C ARG A 114 3.00 13.95 5.72
N ILE A 115 3.45 14.30 4.51
CA ILE A 115 4.88 14.39 4.17
C ILE A 115 5.33 15.85 4.22
N ARG A 116 5.50 16.36 5.45
CA ARG A 116 5.94 17.76 5.67
C ARG A 116 7.26 18.06 4.94
N PRO A 117 7.41 19.19 4.24
CA PRO A 117 8.73 19.61 3.77
C PRO A 117 9.68 19.90 4.95
N PRO A 118 11.00 19.81 4.76
CA PRO A 118 11.98 20.38 5.69
C PRO A 118 11.68 21.84 6.05
N ALA A 119 11.78 22.18 7.34
CA ALA A 119 11.76 23.55 7.85
C ALA A 119 13.18 24.09 8.05
N SER A 120 13.31 25.41 8.25
CA SER A 120 14.63 26.07 8.41
C SER A 120 15.36 25.70 9.70
N ASP A 121 14.62 25.25 10.70
CA ASP A 121 15.11 24.81 12.01
C ASP A 121 15.25 23.28 12.11
N ASP A 122 14.99 22.54 11.02
CA ASP A 122 15.19 21.10 11.00
C ASP A 122 16.67 20.73 10.97
N ASP A 123 17.00 19.62 11.63
CA ASP A 123 18.26 18.92 11.50
C ASP A 123 18.05 17.47 11.03
N LYS A 124 19.15 16.75 10.81
CA LYS A 124 19.13 15.35 10.33
C LYS A 124 18.36 14.38 11.26
N TYR A 125 18.17 14.72 12.53
CA TYR A 125 17.41 13.92 13.51
C TYR A 125 15.95 14.36 13.61
N SER A 126 15.65 15.66 13.49
CA SER A 126 14.26 16.14 13.45
C SER A 126 13.52 15.64 12.19
N GLN A 127 14.26 15.39 11.11
CA GLN A 127 13.74 14.82 9.87
C GLN A 127 13.56 13.30 9.89
N GLY A 128 14.05 12.63 10.93
CA GLY A 128 13.94 11.19 11.11
C GLY A 128 15.17 10.42 10.64
N VAL A 129 15.57 9.43 11.44
CA VAL A 129 16.64 8.50 11.11
C VAL A 129 16.06 7.10 10.92
N VAL A 130 16.16 6.54 9.71
CA VAL A 130 15.75 5.16 9.42
C VAL A 130 16.95 4.24 9.38
N GLY A 131 16.86 3.11 10.07
CA GLY A 131 17.78 1.97 9.96
C GLY A 131 17.25 0.93 8.97
N VAL A 132 18.11 0.41 8.10
CA VAL A 132 17.77 -0.58 7.08
C VAL A 132 18.61 -1.84 7.30
N VAL A 133 17.92 -2.95 7.52
CA VAL A 133 18.47 -4.30 7.69
C VAL A 133 17.91 -5.17 6.57
N ALA A 134 18.61 -5.18 5.45
CA ALA A 134 18.16 -5.81 4.22
C ALA A 134 19.36 -6.36 3.46
N GLY A 135 19.08 -7.27 2.55
CA GLY A 135 20.03 -7.93 1.68
C GLY A 135 20.92 -8.94 2.38
N SER A 136 21.56 -9.73 1.54
CA SER A 136 22.51 -10.77 1.90
C SER A 136 23.59 -10.84 0.82
N SER A 137 24.56 -11.75 0.97
CA SER A 137 25.48 -12.09 -0.12
C SER A 137 24.76 -12.62 -1.36
N VAL A 138 23.60 -13.27 -1.19
CA VAL A 138 22.77 -13.82 -2.27
C VAL A 138 21.87 -12.74 -2.89
N TYR A 139 21.30 -11.85 -2.07
CA TYR A 139 20.34 -10.84 -2.51
C TYR A 139 20.75 -9.40 -2.16
N PRO A 140 21.92 -8.92 -2.61
CA PRO A 140 22.40 -7.57 -2.26
C PRO A 140 21.52 -6.45 -2.86
N GLY A 141 20.79 -6.73 -3.94
CA GLY A 141 19.92 -5.77 -4.60
C GLY A 141 18.79 -5.24 -3.71
N ALA A 142 18.26 -6.07 -2.81
CA ALA A 142 17.19 -5.66 -1.89
C ALA A 142 17.67 -4.54 -0.95
N ALA A 143 18.89 -4.64 -0.43
CA ALA A 143 19.53 -3.60 0.38
C ALA A 143 19.67 -2.28 -0.39
N VAL A 144 20.10 -2.35 -1.65
CA VAL A 144 20.30 -1.17 -2.49
C VAL A 144 18.97 -0.48 -2.81
N LEU A 145 17.94 -1.24 -3.18
CA LEU A 145 16.62 -0.68 -3.49
C LEU A 145 15.95 -0.07 -2.26
N CYS A 146 15.97 -0.79 -1.13
CA CYS A 146 15.37 -0.33 0.12
C CYS A 146 16.06 0.93 0.64
N THR A 147 17.39 0.94 0.71
CA THR A 147 18.18 2.09 1.16
C THR A 147 17.98 3.30 0.24
N GLY A 148 18.00 3.08 -1.07
CA GLY A 148 17.77 4.14 -2.05
C GLY A 148 16.38 4.77 -1.95
N ALA A 149 15.35 3.94 -1.76
CA ALA A 149 13.99 4.42 -1.57
C ALA A 149 13.83 5.24 -0.28
N ALA A 150 14.44 4.78 0.82
CA ALA A 150 14.47 5.52 2.08
C ALA A 150 15.12 6.92 1.91
N LEU A 151 16.29 6.98 1.27
CA LEU A 151 17.00 8.24 0.98
C LEU A 151 16.17 9.21 0.13
N ARG A 152 15.37 8.68 -0.81
CA ARG A 152 14.61 9.47 -1.80
C ARG A 152 13.19 9.84 -1.35
N THR A 153 12.73 9.35 -0.21
CA THR A 153 11.37 9.63 0.31
C THR A 153 11.36 10.91 1.14
N ARG A 154 12.08 10.91 2.26
CA ARG A 154 12.24 12.08 3.11
C ARG A 154 13.61 11.97 3.76
N PRO A 155 14.61 12.74 3.31
CA PRO A 155 15.94 12.63 3.87
C PRO A 155 15.94 13.22 5.28
N GLY A 156 16.44 12.46 6.26
CA GLY A 156 16.98 12.98 7.51
C GLY A 156 18.36 12.35 7.70
N LEU A 157 18.36 11.05 8.01
CA LEU A 157 19.54 10.21 7.92
C LEU A 157 19.15 8.75 7.65
N VAL A 158 19.87 8.08 6.75
CA VAL A 158 19.67 6.65 6.48
C VAL A 158 20.88 5.88 6.95
N ARG A 159 20.63 4.87 7.78
CA ARG A 159 21.65 3.93 8.25
C ARG A 159 21.37 2.56 7.69
N TYR A 160 22.40 1.92 7.19
CA TYR A 160 22.33 0.55 6.74
C TYR A 160 23.18 -0.33 7.66
N ALA A 161 22.64 -1.49 8.04
CA ALA A 161 23.36 -2.52 8.79
C ALA A 161 23.10 -3.88 8.14
N GLY A 162 24.16 -4.57 7.73
CA GLY A 162 24.06 -5.93 7.21
C GLY A 162 25.18 -6.28 6.24
N THR A 163 25.07 -7.46 5.62
CA THR A 163 26.17 -8.07 4.84
C THR A 163 26.31 -7.51 3.41
N ALA A 164 25.28 -6.87 2.87
CA ALA A 164 25.32 -6.18 1.56
C ALA A 164 25.97 -4.77 1.60
N ALA A 165 26.73 -4.45 2.65
CA ALA A 165 27.30 -3.13 2.90
C ALA A 165 28.10 -2.54 1.73
N ALA A 166 28.96 -3.34 1.09
CA ALA A 166 29.76 -2.87 -0.04
C ALA A 166 28.89 -2.38 -1.22
N GLY A 167 27.79 -3.10 -1.52
CA GLY A 167 26.85 -2.73 -2.58
C GLY A 167 26.08 -1.46 -2.26
N VAL A 168 25.62 -1.32 -1.01
CA VAL A 168 24.95 -0.10 -0.54
C VAL A 168 25.90 1.09 -0.58
N ARG A 169 27.14 0.95 -0.09
CA ARG A 169 28.16 2.01 -0.09
C ARG A 169 28.51 2.48 -1.50
N ALA A 170 28.57 1.56 -2.46
CA ALA A 170 28.86 1.88 -3.84
C ALA A 170 27.69 2.62 -4.54
N ALA A 171 26.44 2.23 -4.25
CA ALA A 171 25.26 2.83 -4.89
C ALA A 171 24.79 4.13 -4.21
N TRP A 172 24.95 4.22 -2.89
CA TRP A 172 24.38 5.26 -2.03
C TRP A 172 25.39 5.74 -0.99
N PRO A 173 26.43 6.49 -1.39
CA PRO A 173 27.45 7.01 -0.47
C PRO A 173 26.88 7.95 0.61
N GLU A 174 25.66 8.45 0.44
CA GLU A 174 24.95 9.28 1.42
C GLU A 174 24.45 8.49 2.65
N ALA A 175 24.34 7.15 2.54
CA ALA A 175 23.95 6.30 3.67
C ALA A 175 25.14 6.05 4.62
N ILE A 176 24.89 6.03 5.92
CA ILE A 176 25.88 5.55 6.89
C ILE A 176 25.81 4.02 6.89
N VAL A 177 26.84 3.39 6.35
CA VAL A 177 26.91 1.95 6.14
C VAL A 177 27.77 1.29 7.23
N THR A 178 27.13 0.44 8.04
CA THR A 178 27.77 -0.44 9.00
C THR A 178 27.78 -1.87 8.47
N GLU A 179 28.97 -2.47 8.42
CA GLU A 179 29.13 -3.90 8.10
C GLU A 179 29.02 -4.66 9.42
N GLY A 180 27.82 -5.11 9.76
CA GLY A 180 27.57 -5.69 11.07
C GLY A 180 26.09 -5.75 11.43
N ARG A 181 25.82 -5.79 12.73
CA ARG A 181 24.48 -6.00 13.27
C ARG A 181 23.75 -4.67 13.48
N PRO A 182 22.42 -4.69 13.64
CA PRO A 182 21.63 -3.47 13.88
C PRO A 182 22.15 -2.62 15.05
N GLY A 183 22.59 -3.24 16.15
CA GLY A 183 23.16 -2.56 17.31
C GLY A 183 24.42 -1.72 17.02
N ASP A 184 25.16 -2.05 15.96
CA ASP A 184 26.39 -1.36 15.56
C ASP A 184 26.10 -0.15 14.64
N ALA A 185 24.87 0.01 14.15
CA ALA A 185 24.50 1.11 13.25
C ALA A 185 24.48 2.46 13.98
N GLY A 186 24.35 2.46 15.31
CA GLY A 186 24.13 3.67 16.11
C GLY A 186 22.67 4.12 16.11
N ARG A 187 22.42 5.35 16.56
CA ARG A 187 21.06 5.84 16.86
C ARG A 187 20.18 5.95 15.61
N VAL A 188 19.05 5.24 15.60
CA VAL A 188 17.95 5.38 14.63
C VAL A 188 16.62 5.70 15.34
N GLN A 189 15.57 5.97 14.57
CA GLN A 189 14.21 6.28 15.02
C GLN A 189 13.16 5.32 14.44
N SER A 190 13.50 4.55 13.41
CA SER A 190 12.72 3.41 12.94
C SER A 190 13.66 2.36 12.32
N TRP A 191 13.15 1.14 12.15
CA TRP A 191 13.84 0.08 11.42
C TRP A 191 13.01 -0.47 10.26
N VAL A 192 13.70 -0.88 9.21
CA VAL A 192 13.21 -1.80 8.18
C VAL A 192 14.01 -3.08 8.28
N VAL A 193 13.34 -4.23 8.36
CA VAL A 193 14.00 -5.54 8.42
C VAL A 193 13.29 -6.54 7.50
N GLY A 194 14.08 -7.35 6.78
CA GLY A 194 13.55 -8.50 6.04
C GLY A 194 13.91 -8.63 4.57
N PRO A 195 13.87 -7.58 3.74
CA PRO A 195 14.08 -7.74 2.30
C PRO A 195 15.39 -8.42 1.94
N GLY A 196 15.36 -9.68 1.46
CA GLY A 196 16.53 -10.41 0.98
C GLY A 196 17.56 -10.81 2.05
N MET A 197 17.19 -10.80 3.33
CA MET A 197 18.12 -11.14 4.43
C MET A 197 18.32 -12.64 4.65
N GLY A 198 17.48 -13.50 4.06
CA GLY A 198 17.47 -14.94 4.31
C GLY A 198 16.62 -15.34 5.52
N THR A 199 16.55 -16.64 5.82
CA THR A 199 15.69 -17.21 6.88
C THR A 199 16.41 -18.22 7.78
N ASP A 200 17.73 -18.11 7.85
CA ASP A 200 18.57 -18.93 8.74
C ASP A 200 18.57 -18.40 10.20
N ASP A 201 19.29 -19.10 11.09
CA ASP A 201 19.33 -18.78 12.51
C ASP A 201 19.96 -17.40 12.79
N ASP A 202 20.91 -16.95 11.96
CA ASP A 202 21.51 -15.63 12.10
C ASP A 202 20.51 -14.54 11.69
N ALA A 203 19.83 -14.71 10.55
CA ALA A 203 18.77 -13.83 10.11
C ALA A 203 17.63 -13.74 11.15
N HIS A 204 17.26 -14.86 11.77
CA HIS A 204 16.28 -14.89 12.86
C HIS A 204 16.79 -14.14 14.09
N SER A 205 18.05 -14.30 14.47
CA SER A 205 18.66 -13.56 15.57
C SER A 205 18.68 -12.05 15.31
N VAL A 206 18.98 -11.62 14.08
CA VAL A 206 18.94 -10.22 13.66
C VAL A 206 17.50 -9.68 13.70
N LEU A 207 16.51 -10.45 13.26
CA LEU A 207 15.11 -10.07 13.38
C LEU A 207 14.70 -9.87 14.84
N ALA A 208 15.05 -10.82 15.71
CA ALA A 208 14.77 -10.73 17.14
C ALA A 208 15.43 -9.51 17.80
N GLU A 209 16.66 -9.16 17.39
CA GLU A 209 17.36 -7.96 17.86
C GLU A 209 16.62 -6.67 17.47
N VAL A 210 16.18 -6.54 16.21
CA VAL A 210 15.39 -5.39 15.75
C VAL A 210 14.04 -5.32 16.49
N LEU A 211 13.35 -6.46 16.61
CA LEU A 211 12.06 -6.59 17.28
C LEU A 211 12.13 -6.54 18.82
N ALA A 212 13.32 -6.50 19.41
CA ALA A 212 13.51 -6.20 20.83
C ALA A 212 13.58 -4.69 21.11
N SER A 213 13.74 -3.83 20.08
CA SER A 213 13.80 -2.38 20.26
C SER A 213 12.43 -1.75 20.51
N ASP A 214 12.39 -0.65 21.26
CA ASP A 214 11.17 0.15 21.49
C ASP A 214 10.86 1.13 20.33
N LEU A 215 11.49 0.94 19.17
CA LEU A 215 11.31 1.79 18.00
C LEU A 215 10.24 1.22 17.06
N PRO A 216 9.61 2.08 16.23
CA PRO A 216 8.81 1.64 15.10
C PRO A 216 9.59 0.70 14.15
N VAL A 217 8.98 -0.42 13.76
CA VAL A 217 9.61 -1.41 12.86
C VAL A 217 8.70 -1.75 11.69
N LEU A 218 9.27 -1.79 10.49
CA LEU A 218 8.70 -2.46 9.33
C LEU A 218 9.31 -3.86 9.17
N VAL A 219 8.45 -4.87 9.04
CA VAL A 219 8.81 -6.28 8.78
C VAL A 219 8.31 -6.66 7.38
N ASP A 220 9.22 -7.05 6.49
CA ASP A 220 8.88 -7.44 5.10
C ASP A 220 9.54 -8.76 4.67
N ALA A 221 9.07 -9.35 3.56
CA ALA A 221 9.69 -10.47 2.86
C ALA A 221 10.17 -11.64 3.75
N ASP A 222 11.48 -11.89 3.84
CA ASP A 222 12.03 -13.01 4.61
C ASP A 222 11.72 -12.89 6.10
N ALA A 223 11.72 -11.66 6.64
CA ALA A 223 11.36 -11.42 8.03
C ALA A 223 9.87 -11.71 8.31
N LEU A 224 8.97 -11.55 7.32
CA LEU A 224 7.58 -12.00 7.46
C LEU A 224 7.50 -13.53 7.58
N THR A 225 8.34 -14.25 6.85
CA THR A 225 8.40 -15.72 6.94
C THR A 225 8.84 -16.17 8.33
N MET A 226 9.84 -15.50 8.91
CA MET A 226 10.31 -15.77 10.26
C MET A 226 9.28 -15.36 11.32
N ALA A 227 8.67 -14.18 11.18
CA ALA A 227 7.58 -13.74 12.06
C ALA A 227 6.34 -14.64 11.98
N ALA A 228 6.05 -15.27 10.84
CA ALA A 228 4.97 -16.25 10.75
C ALA A 228 5.29 -17.56 11.49
N ARG A 229 6.58 -17.93 11.60
CA ARG A 229 7.04 -19.11 12.36
C ARG A 229 7.11 -18.84 13.86
N ASP A 230 7.45 -17.61 14.27
CA ASP A 230 7.41 -17.14 15.65
C ASP A 230 6.62 -15.82 15.77
N PRO A 231 5.26 -15.88 15.73
CA PRO A 231 4.41 -14.68 15.78
C PRO A 231 4.53 -13.88 17.07
N ASP A 232 5.02 -14.51 18.14
CA ASP A 232 5.14 -13.83 19.43
C ASP A 232 6.27 -12.80 19.45
N LEU A 233 7.21 -12.85 18.48
CA LEU A 233 8.14 -11.73 18.24
C LEU A 233 7.41 -10.43 17.92
N VAL A 234 6.24 -10.51 17.28
CA VAL A 234 5.41 -9.36 16.94
C VAL A 234 4.39 -9.10 18.04
N ARG A 235 3.61 -10.12 18.45
CA ARG A 235 2.50 -9.96 19.43
C ARG A 235 2.90 -9.34 20.75
N ARG A 236 4.14 -9.57 21.21
CA ARG A 236 4.62 -9.06 22.50
C ARG A 236 5.11 -7.61 22.43
N ARG A 237 5.30 -7.06 21.24
CA ARG A 237 5.81 -5.70 21.07
C ARG A 237 4.76 -4.66 21.43
N GLN A 238 5.18 -3.63 22.15
CA GLN A 238 4.37 -2.44 22.42
C GLN A 238 4.67 -1.30 21.43
N ALA A 239 5.85 -1.33 20.81
CA ALA A 239 6.26 -0.35 19.83
C ALA A 239 5.55 -0.59 18.47
N PRO A 240 5.25 0.49 17.71
CA PRO A 240 4.53 0.36 16.45
C PRO A 240 5.22 -0.61 15.49
N THR A 241 4.46 -1.52 14.89
CA THR A 241 5.00 -2.51 13.95
C THR A 241 4.11 -2.57 12.72
N VAL A 242 4.73 -2.53 11.54
CA VAL A 242 4.06 -2.65 10.24
C VAL A 242 4.56 -3.91 9.55
N LEU A 243 3.64 -4.75 9.08
CA LEU A 243 3.93 -5.92 8.26
C LEU A 243 3.45 -5.65 6.85
N THR A 244 4.23 -6.02 5.83
CA THR A 244 3.89 -5.77 4.42
C THR A 244 3.67 -7.05 3.60
N PRO A 245 2.83 -8.02 4.01
CA PRO A 245 2.68 -9.27 3.28
C PRO A 245 1.97 -9.07 1.93
N HIS A 246 2.39 -9.83 0.91
CA HIS A 246 1.49 -10.16 -0.20
C HIS A 246 0.62 -11.38 0.17
N ASP A 247 -0.38 -11.73 -0.64
CA ASP A 247 -1.33 -12.82 -0.34
C ASP A 247 -0.68 -14.17 0.07
N ARG A 248 0.41 -14.59 -0.58
CA ARG A 248 1.11 -15.84 -0.19
C ARG A 248 1.91 -15.75 1.12
N GLU A 249 2.30 -14.56 1.53
CA GLU A 249 3.00 -14.28 2.80
C GLU A 249 1.97 -14.18 3.92
N PHE A 250 0.84 -13.54 3.64
CA PHE A 250 -0.31 -13.44 4.53
C PHE A 250 -0.79 -14.84 4.97
N ALA A 251 -0.90 -15.77 4.02
CA ALA A 251 -1.29 -17.16 4.30
C ALA A 251 -0.34 -17.91 5.26
N ARG A 252 0.94 -17.49 5.36
CA ARG A 252 1.91 -18.13 6.27
C ARG A 252 1.55 -17.92 7.74
N PHE A 253 0.80 -16.87 8.05
CA PHE A 253 0.28 -16.62 9.40
C PHE A 253 -0.96 -17.48 9.75
N GLY A 254 -1.42 -18.34 8.82
CA GLY A 254 -2.60 -19.19 9.04
C GLY A 254 -3.93 -18.48 8.78
N PHE A 255 -3.91 -17.31 8.14
CA PHE A 255 -5.10 -16.53 7.78
C PHE A 255 -5.36 -16.61 6.28
N GLU A 256 -6.64 -16.60 5.91
CA GLU A 256 -7.06 -16.42 4.53
C GLU A 256 -7.54 -14.98 4.32
N VAL A 257 -7.14 -14.38 3.20
CA VAL A 257 -7.63 -13.06 2.79
C VAL A 257 -9.15 -13.12 2.60
N GLY A 258 -9.64 -14.15 1.90
CA GLY A 258 -11.06 -14.34 1.59
C GLY A 258 -11.60 -13.30 0.60
N ALA A 259 -12.92 -13.30 0.40
CA ALA A 259 -13.60 -12.34 -0.47
C ALA A 259 -13.63 -10.92 0.13
N ASP A 260 -13.63 -10.81 1.46
CA ASP A 260 -13.49 -9.54 2.18
C ASP A 260 -12.02 -9.30 2.54
N ARG A 261 -11.29 -8.69 1.60
CA ARG A 261 -9.85 -8.38 1.76
C ARG A 261 -9.58 -7.45 2.95
N VAL A 262 -10.47 -6.48 3.20
CA VAL A 262 -10.31 -5.53 4.31
C VAL A 262 -10.53 -6.22 5.64
N GLY A 263 -11.59 -7.02 5.77
CA GLY A 263 -11.83 -7.86 6.94
C GLY A 263 -10.70 -8.86 7.17
N GLY A 264 -10.14 -9.45 6.11
CA GLY A 264 -8.95 -10.31 6.18
C GLY A 264 -7.77 -9.60 6.82
N ALA A 265 -7.37 -8.45 6.28
CA ALA A 265 -6.27 -7.65 6.81
C ALA A 265 -6.50 -7.24 8.28
N ARG A 266 -7.72 -6.80 8.62
CA ARG A 266 -8.11 -6.44 10.00
C ARG A 266 -7.96 -7.59 10.98
N ARG A 267 -8.35 -8.81 10.60
CA ARG A 267 -8.19 -9.99 11.47
C ARG A 267 -6.73 -10.28 11.80
N LEU A 268 -5.83 -10.22 10.81
CA LEU A 268 -4.41 -10.42 11.05
C LEU A 268 -3.82 -9.27 11.88
N ALA A 269 -4.22 -8.03 11.58
CA ALA A 269 -3.75 -6.86 12.33
C ALA A 269 -4.12 -6.95 13.82
N ALA A 270 -5.36 -7.32 14.12
CA ALA A 270 -5.83 -7.53 15.49
C ALA A 270 -5.13 -8.70 16.19
N ASP A 271 -4.90 -9.83 15.51
CA ASP A 271 -4.19 -10.99 16.08
C ASP A 271 -2.74 -10.69 16.46
N LEU A 272 -2.06 -9.90 15.63
CA LEU A 272 -0.66 -9.54 15.83
C LEU A 272 -0.47 -8.30 16.71
N GLY A 273 -1.52 -7.51 16.94
CA GLY A 273 -1.39 -6.19 17.58
C GLY A 273 -0.56 -5.22 16.72
N ALA A 274 -0.57 -5.38 15.39
CA ALA A 274 0.30 -4.68 14.47
C ALA A 274 -0.45 -4.19 13.23
N VAL A 275 0.11 -3.20 12.54
CA VAL A 275 -0.44 -2.72 11.26
C VAL A 275 -0.09 -3.72 10.16
N VAL A 276 -1.07 -4.07 9.34
CA VAL A 276 -0.88 -4.95 8.17
C VAL A 276 -1.15 -4.18 6.89
N LEU A 277 -0.10 -3.97 6.09
CA LEU A 277 -0.17 -3.52 4.71
C LEU A 277 -0.20 -4.74 3.79
N LEU A 278 -1.39 -5.19 3.43
CA LEU A 278 -1.64 -6.33 2.56
C LEU A 278 -1.53 -5.93 1.08
N LYS A 279 -0.36 -6.20 0.49
CA LYS A 279 0.00 -5.89 -0.91
C LYS A 279 -0.88 -6.66 -1.90
N GLY A 280 -1.42 -5.98 -2.90
CA GLY A 280 -2.23 -6.54 -3.98
C GLY A 280 -2.69 -5.46 -4.96
N ASP A 281 -3.62 -5.80 -5.87
CA ASP A 281 -4.17 -4.85 -6.85
C ASP A 281 -4.75 -3.58 -6.18
N ALA A 282 -5.59 -3.79 -5.16
CA ALA A 282 -5.89 -2.80 -4.15
C ALA A 282 -5.12 -3.15 -2.88
N THR A 283 -4.12 -2.33 -2.55
CA THR A 283 -3.35 -2.50 -1.31
C THR A 283 -4.19 -2.02 -0.13
N VAL A 284 -4.33 -2.87 0.88
CA VAL A 284 -5.10 -2.56 2.10
C VAL A 284 -4.13 -2.37 3.26
N VAL A 285 -4.29 -1.30 4.01
CA VAL A 285 -3.63 -1.11 5.30
C VAL A 285 -4.67 -1.25 6.39
N ALA A 286 -4.46 -2.16 7.34
CA ALA A 286 -5.35 -2.35 8.48
C ALA A 286 -4.59 -2.13 9.79
N ALA A 287 -5.15 -1.30 10.66
CA ALA A 287 -4.68 -1.09 12.02
C ALA A 287 -5.31 -2.12 12.98
N PRO A 288 -4.65 -2.42 14.12
CA PRO A 288 -5.16 -3.39 15.09
C PRO A 288 -6.46 -2.96 15.78
N ASP A 289 -6.78 -1.66 15.77
CA ASP A 289 -8.02 -1.09 16.32
C ASP A 289 -9.21 -1.15 15.34
N GLY A 290 -8.98 -1.60 14.10
CA GLY A 290 -10.00 -1.74 13.06
C GLY A 290 -10.01 -0.62 12.02
N ALA A 291 -9.27 0.48 12.22
CA ALA A 291 -9.12 1.49 11.15
C ALA A 291 -8.45 0.86 9.92
N ALA A 292 -8.87 1.28 8.72
CA ALA A 292 -8.30 0.76 7.49
C ALA A 292 -8.14 1.84 6.40
N TYR A 293 -7.20 1.61 5.49
CA TYR A 293 -7.00 2.39 4.28
C TYR A 293 -6.98 1.47 3.06
N VAL A 294 -7.63 1.90 1.97
CA VAL A 294 -7.55 1.23 0.67
C VAL A 294 -6.84 2.14 -0.32
N ASN A 295 -5.63 1.73 -0.73
CA ASN A 295 -4.89 2.41 -1.77
C ASN A 295 -5.40 1.97 -3.15
N ALA A 296 -5.96 2.91 -3.90
CA ALA A 296 -6.39 2.70 -5.28
C ALA A 296 -5.36 3.14 -6.32
N THR A 297 -4.23 3.72 -5.91
CA THR A 297 -3.15 4.09 -6.82
C THR A 297 -2.30 2.87 -7.18
N GLY A 298 -1.57 2.96 -8.29
CA GLY A 298 -0.73 1.88 -8.79
C GLY A 298 -1.02 1.54 -10.23
N THR A 299 -0.29 0.55 -10.73
CA THR A 299 -0.36 0.07 -12.09
C THR A 299 0.11 -1.38 -12.14
N PRO A 300 -0.40 -2.23 -13.05
CA PRO A 300 0.05 -3.61 -13.20
C PRO A 300 1.58 -3.73 -13.40
N TRP A 301 2.24 -2.70 -13.93
CA TRP A 301 3.70 -2.66 -14.07
C TRP A 301 4.47 -2.75 -12.73
N LEU A 302 3.82 -2.52 -11.59
CA LEU A 302 4.42 -2.71 -10.26
C LEU A 302 4.59 -4.18 -9.87
N ALA A 303 3.99 -5.13 -10.61
CA ALA A 303 4.15 -6.57 -10.44
C ALA A 303 5.51 -7.08 -10.96
N THR A 304 6.59 -6.39 -10.62
CA THR A 304 7.97 -6.76 -10.94
C THR A 304 8.81 -6.89 -9.67
N ALA A 305 9.90 -7.65 -9.73
CA ALA A 305 10.76 -7.91 -8.59
C ALA A 305 11.40 -6.62 -8.05
N GLY A 306 11.51 -6.52 -6.73
CA GLY A 306 12.15 -5.39 -6.03
C GLY A 306 11.26 -4.16 -5.80
N THR A 307 10.05 -4.10 -6.37
CA THR A 307 9.13 -2.98 -6.07
C THR A 307 8.67 -2.99 -4.62
N GLY A 308 8.56 -4.17 -4.00
CA GLY A 308 8.33 -4.34 -2.57
C GLY A 308 9.46 -3.74 -1.72
N ASP A 309 10.72 -3.94 -2.09
CA ASP A 309 11.87 -3.39 -1.37
C ASP A 309 11.84 -1.84 -1.37
N VAL A 310 11.40 -1.26 -2.48
CA VAL A 310 11.18 0.19 -2.59
C VAL A 310 10.06 0.65 -1.66
N LEU A 311 8.92 -0.04 -1.64
CA LEU A 311 7.83 0.25 -0.70
C LEU A 311 8.33 0.19 0.74
N SER A 312 9.14 -0.81 1.08
CA SER A 312 9.68 -1.00 2.42
C SER A 312 10.59 0.15 2.86
N GLY A 313 11.43 0.66 1.95
CA GLY A 313 12.23 1.85 2.20
C GLY A 313 11.38 3.11 2.43
N ILE A 314 10.28 3.28 1.66
CA ILE A 314 9.35 4.41 1.82
C ILE A 314 8.65 4.35 3.18
N VAL A 315 8.10 3.18 3.56
CA VAL A 315 7.42 3.02 4.85
C VAL A 315 8.38 3.29 6.00
N GLY A 316 9.58 2.70 5.98
CA GLY A 316 10.58 2.91 7.02
C GLY A 316 10.97 4.38 7.21
N ALA A 317 11.17 5.09 6.11
CA ALA A 317 11.47 6.52 6.14
C ALA A 317 10.33 7.34 6.73
N LEU A 318 9.07 7.03 6.41
CA LEU A 318 7.89 7.72 6.97
C LEU A 318 7.69 7.40 8.45
N LEU A 319 7.91 6.16 8.88
CA LEU A 319 7.89 5.78 10.30
C LEU A 319 8.92 6.59 11.11
N ALA A 320 10.12 6.83 10.54
CA ALA A 320 11.18 7.60 11.22
C ALA A 320 10.78 9.05 11.53
N THR A 321 9.77 9.58 10.84
CA THR A 321 9.26 10.95 11.03
C THR A 321 8.31 11.09 12.22
N GLY A 322 7.92 9.98 12.84
CA GLY A 322 6.95 9.94 13.93
C GLY A 322 5.48 9.92 13.47
N LEU A 323 5.22 9.66 12.19
CA LEU A 323 3.85 9.38 11.72
C LEU A 323 3.30 8.11 12.40
N PRO A 324 1.99 8.07 12.74
CA PRO A 324 1.32 6.83 13.11
C PRO A 324 1.57 5.73 12.08
N ALA A 325 1.70 4.48 12.53
CA ALA A 325 2.21 3.39 11.69
C ALA A 325 1.26 3.03 10.53
N ASP A 326 -0.04 3.10 10.76
CA ASP A 326 -1.11 2.94 9.78
C ASP A 326 -1.12 4.08 8.77
N GLU A 327 -0.99 5.33 9.21
CA GLU A 327 -0.85 6.48 8.32
C GLU A 327 0.42 6.43 7.49
N ALA A 328 1.57 6.07 8.09
CA ALA A 328 2.84 5.92 7.39
C ALA A 328 2.75 4.84 6.30
N ALA A 329 2.14 3.70 6.63
CA ALA A 329 1.89 2.61 5.68
C ALA A 329 0.95 3.04 4.53
N ALA A 330 -0.14 3.75 4.85
CA ALA A 330 -1.11 4.21 3.85
C ALA A 330 -0.50 5.26 2.91
N VAL A 331 0.23 6.24 3.46
CA VAL A 331 0.93 7.26 2.66
C VAL A 331 2.01 6.62 1.80
N ALA A 332 2.77 5.64 2.33
CA ALA A 332 3.78 4.92 1.57
C ALA A 332 3.18 4.16 0.39
N ALA A 333 2.08 3.42 0.61
CA ALA A 333 1.37 2.70 -0.46
C ALA A 333 0.89 3.67 -1.55
N HIS A 334 0.33 4.81 -1.15
CA HIS A 334 -0.14 5.85 -2.07
C HIS A 334 1.00 6.43 -2.92
N VAL A 335 2.09 6.86 -2.27
CA VAL A 335 3.26 7.41 -2.97
C VAL A 335 3.86 6.36 -3.90
N HIS A 336 4.04 5.12 -3.44
CA HIS A 336 4.57 4.02 -4.25
C HIS A 336 3.73 3.76 -5.50
N GLY A 337 2.40 3.71 -5.34
CA GLY A 337 1.48 3.54 -6.46
C GLY A 337 1.55 4.69 -7.47
N ARG A 338 1.62 5.94 -6.99
CA ARG A 338 1.80 7.13 -7.85
C ARG A 338 3.14 7.14 -8.59
N VAL A 339 4.23 6.76 -7.91
CA VAL A 339 5.54 6.62 -8.55
C VAL A 339 5.48 5.57 -9.66
N GLY A 340 4.81 4.44 -9.40
CA GLY A 340 4.59 3.39 -10.39
C GLY A 340 3.84 3.88 -11.63
N GLN A 341 2.74 4.60 -11.44
CA GLN A 341 1.96 5.18 -12.54
C GLN A 341 2.82 6.13 -13.39
N LEU A 342 3.54 7.06 -12.76
CA LEU A 342 4.42 7.99 -13.45
C LEU A 342 5.61 7.31 -14.13
N ALA A 343 6.13 6.23 -13.56
CA ALA A 343 7.19 5.43 -14.17
C ALA A 343 6.69 4.70 -15.42
N ALA A 344 5.48 4.13 -15.37
CA ALA A 344 4.85 3.39 -16.46
C ALA A 344 4.49 4.27 -17.68
N GLU A 345 4.33 5.58 -17.52
CA GLU A 345 4.16 6.51 -18.65
C GLU A 345 5.33 6.42 -19.66
N GLY A 346 6.52 6.02 -19.20
CA GLY A 346 7.70 5.82 -20.05
C GLY A 346 7.85 4.43 -20.66
N GLY A 347 6.88 3.52 -20.43
CA GLY A 347 6.95 2.11 -20.84
C GLY A 347 7.24 1.14 -19.67
N PRO A 348 7.75 -0.07 -19.94
CA PRO A 348 8.08 -1.04 -18.91
C PRO A 348 9.03 -0.46 -17.85
N LEU A 349 8.76 -0.72 -16.57
CA LEU A 349 9.56 -0.22 -15.45
C LEU A 349 10.29 -1.33 -14.71
N ILE A 350 11.41 -0.98 -14.09
CA ILE A 350 12.09 -1.79 -13.07
C ILE A 350 12.07 -1.07 -11.71
N ALA A 351 12.33 -1.79 -10.61
CA ALA A 351 12.29 -1.21 -9.27
C ALA A 351 13.21 0.01 -9.10
N GLY A 352 14.37 0.02 -9.78
CA GLY A 352 15.29 1.17 -9.77
C GLY A 352 14.69 2.45 -10.39
N ASP A 353 13.73 2.34 -11.32
CA ASP A 353 13.01 3.49 -11.86
C ASP A 353 12.15 4.16 -10.80
N LEU A 354 11.54 3.36 -9.91
CA LEU A 354 10.74 3.88 -8.81
C LEU A 354 11.61 4.72 -7.87
N VAL A 355 12.79 4.21 -7.50
CA VAL A 355 13.75 4.95 -6.67
C VAL A 355 14.15 6.27 -7.32
N ARG A 356 14.42 6.27 -8.63
CA ARG A 356 14.77 7.49 -9.38
C ARG A 356 13.64 8.51 -9.47
N ARG A 357 12.39 8.05 -9.59
CA ARG A 357 11.21 8.92 -9.81
C ARG A 357 10.54 9.39 -8.53
N LEU A 358 10.90 8.84 -7.37
CA LEU A 358 10.38 9.24 -6.06
C LEU A 358 10.39 10.77 -5.83
N PRO A 359 11.53 11.49 -5.98
CA PRO A 359 11.57 12.93 -5.69
C PRO A 359 10.67 13.75 -6.62
N ALA A 360 10.66 13.43 -7.92
CA ALA A 360 9.83 14.10 -8.90
C ALA A 360 8.34 13.86 -8.63
N THR A 361 7.98 12.65 -8.20
CA THR A 361 6.61 12.30 -7.82
C THR A 361 6.17 13.11 -6.60
N LEU A 362 6.96 13.15 -5.53
CA LEU A 362 6.66 13.93 -4.33
C LEU A 362 6.55 15.45 -4.63
N ALA A 363 7.39 15.98 -5.52
CA ALA A 363 7.29 17.36 -5.98
C ALA A 363 5.99 17.62 -6.75
N ARG A 364 5.59 16.70 -7.65
CA ARG A 364 4.34 16.79 -8.42
C ARG A 364 3.11 16.73 -7.52
N LEU A 365 3.08 15.81 -6.55
CA LEU A 365 1.96 15.70 -5.60
C LEU A 365 1.80 16.99 -4.77
N ARG A 366 2.89 17.70 -4.46
CA ARG A 366 2.86 19.02 -3.78
C ARG A 366 2.32 20.16 -4.64
N GLY A 367 2.01 19.92 -5.91
CA GLY A 367 1.62 20.98 -6.84
C GLY A 367 2.77 21.92 -7.20
N ALA A 368 4.03 21.52 -6.98
CA ALA A 368 5.17 22.31 -7.42
C ALA A 368 5.20 22.31 -8.96
N PRO A 369 5.15 23.47 -9.65
CA PRO A 369 5.36 23.50 -11.09
C PRO A 369 6.76 22.96 -11.41
N ALA A 370 6.86 22.10 -12.41
CA ALA A 370 8.14 21.74 -13.00
C ALA A 370 8.75 23.01 -13.60
N GLY A 371 9.71 23.60 -12.89
CA GLY A 371 10.43 24.80 -13.34
C GLY A 371 9.89 26.11 -12.75
N ARG A 372 10.42 26.47 -11.59
CA ARG A 372 10.86 27.84 -11.32
C ARG A 372 12.21 27.78 -10.65
N LEU A 373 13.24 27.57 -11.47
CA LEU A 373 14.50 28.24 -11.21
C LEU A 373 14.30 29.66 -11.76
N GLY A 374 13.99 30.59 -10.87
CA GLY A 374 14.24 32.01 -11.11
C GLY A 374 15.62 32.30 -10.53
N ASP A 375 16.62 32.34 -11.40
CA ASP A 375 17.38 33.55 -11.78
C ASP A 375 18.34 33.20 -12.92
#